data_AF-A0A1I1D1W6-F1
#
_entry.id   AF-A0A1I1D1W6-F1
#
_cell.length_a   1.000
_cell.length_b   1.000
_cell.length_c   1.000
_cell.angle_alpha   90.00
_cell.angle_beta   90.00
_cell.angle_gamma   90.00
#
_symmetry.space_group_name_H-M   'P 1'
#
loop_
_entity.id
_entity.type
_entity.pdbx_description
1 polymer ?
#
loop_
_entity_poly.entity_id
_entity_poly.type
_entity_poly.pdbx_seq_one_letter_code
_entity_poly.pdbx_strand_id
1 'polypeptide(L)'
;METLLGREGAFIDRIYSCRHHPEKGYYGEVSELKISLFCRKPNPGMLFQACDELNINLSLSWMVEDSDIDIQAGRAASCKTVFLGESHPLATQNVAQAVDYIFERS
;
A
#
# COMPACT_ATOMS: atom_id res chain seq x y z
N MET A 1 -13.64 5.21 -8.67
CA MET A 1 -12.43 5.72 -7.98
C MET A 1 -11.71 6.72 -8.88
N GLU A 2 -11.11 6.29 -9.98
CA GLU A 2 -10.35 7.15 -10.91
C GLU A 2 -11.15 8.36 -11.40
N THR A 3 -12.43 8.19 -11.75
CA THR A 3 -13.30 9.31 -12.16
C THR A 3 -13.48 10.37 -11.07
N LEU A 4 -13.54 9.96 -9.80
CA LEU A 4 -13.70 10.90 -8.69
C LEU A 4 -12.39 11.65 -8.43
N LEU A 5 -11.26 10.94 -8.46
CA LEU A 5 -9.93 11.55 -8.30
C LEU A 5 -9.59 12.49 -9.45
N GLY A 6 -9.91 12.10 -10.70
CA GLY A 6 -9.65 12.92 -11.87
C GLY A 6 -10.44 14.24 -11.89
N ARG A 7 -11.63 14.28 -11.26
CA ARG A 7 -12.38 15.53 -11.07
C ARG A 7 -11.65 16.51 -10.14
N GLU A 8 -10.86 15.99 -9.22
CA GLU A 8 -10.01 16.76 -8.30
C GLU A 8 -8.58 16.96 -8.87
N GLY A 9 -8.33 16.58 -10.14
CA GLY A 9 -7.03 16.71 -10.79
C GLY A 9 -5.98 15.67 -10.35
N ALA A 10 -6.39 14.59 -9.68
CA ALA A 10 -5.52 13.49 -9.28
C ALA A 10 -5.66 12.30 -10.25
N PHE A 11 -4.52 11.76 -10.70
CA PHE A 11 -4.46 10.65 -11.65
C PHE A 11 -3.67 9.48 -11.06
N ILE A 12 -4.08 8.25 -11.40
CA ILE A 12 -3.43 7.02 -10.94
C ILE A 12 -2.80 6.35 -12.15
N ASP A 13 -1.52 6.01 -12.06
CA ASP A 13 -0.83 5.25 -13.11
C ASP A 13 -1.28 3.79 -13.14
N ARG A 14 -1.34 3.12 -11.97
CA ARG A 14 -1.68 1.70 -11.85
C ARG A 14 -2.40 1.37 -10.55
N ILE A 15 -3.24 0.34 -10.61
CA ILE A 15 -3.94 -0.21 -9.45
C ILE A 15 -3.54 -1.69 -9.32
N TYR A 16 -2.96 -2.04 -8.18
CA TYR A 16 -2.62 -3.41 -7.81
C TYR A 16 -3.54 -3.89 -6.68
N SER A 17 -4.02 -5.13 -6.76
CA SER A 17 -4.93 -5.69 -5.76
C SER A 17 -4.74 -7.18 -5.60
N CYS A 18 -4.63 -7.64 -4.35
CA CYS A 18 -4.57 -9.05 -3.99
C CYS A 18 -5.96 -9.52 -3.53
N ARG A 19 -6.47 -10.59 -4.14
CA ARG A 19 -7.75 -11.25 -3.76
C ARG A 19 -7.55 -12.52 -2.93
N HIS A 20 -6.30 -12.88 -2.65
CA HIS A 20 -5.95 -14.12 -1.96
C HIS A 20 -6.05 -13.96 -0.44
N HIS A 21 -6.48 -15.01 0.23
CA HIS A 21 -6.59 -15.06 1.68
C HIS A 21 -6.26 -16.46 2.21
N PRO A 22 -5.23 -16.66 3.04
CA PRO A 22 -4.78 -18.00 3.42
C PRO A 22 -5.79 -18.73 4.32
N GLU A 23 -6.58 -18.01 5.12
CA GLU A 23 -7.53 -18.60 6.06
C GLU A 23 -8.78 -19.13 5.36
N LYS A 24 -9.28 -20.28 5.83
CA LYS A 24 -10.45 -21.01 5.31
C LYS A 24 -11.56 -21.07 6.35
N GLY A 25 -12.77 -21.44 5.92
CA GLY A 25 -13.93 -21.70 6.79
C GLY A 25 -14.95 -20.57 6.82
N TYR A 26 -15.00 -19.71 5.80
CA TYR A 26 -16.00 -18.64 5.70
C TYR A 26 -17.17 -19.07 4.82
N TYR A 27 -18.38 -18.64 5.18
CA TYR A 27 -19.55 -18.83 4.33
C TYR A 27 -19.37 -18.08 3.00
N GLY A 28 -19.55 -18.79 1.88
CA GLY A 28 -19.38 -18.21 0.53
C GLY A 28 -17.92 -18.05 0.09
N GLU A 29 -16.98 -18.75 0.71
CA GLU A 29 -15.58 -18.68 0.29
C GLU A 29 -15.34 -19.30 -1.10
N VAL A 30 -14.41 -18.69 -1.83
CA VAL A 30 -13.88 -19.21 -3.11
C VAL A 30 -12.60 -19.95 -2.79
N SER A 31 -12.65 -21.29 -2.74
CA SER A 31 -11.54 -22.12 -2.27
C SER A 31 -10.25 -21.94 -3.07
N GLU A 32 -10.33 -21.56 -4.34
CA GLU A 32 -9.19 -21.29 -5.23
C GLU A 32 -8.40 -20.05 -4.80
N LEU A 33 -9.05 -19.09 -4.15
CA LEU A 33 -8.39 -17.89 -3.61
C LEU A 33 -7.80 -18.12 -2.21
N LYS A 34 -8.00 -19.32 -1.64
CA LYS A 34 -7.53 -19.71 -0.30
C LYS A 34 -6.09 -20.22 -0.29
N ILE A 35 -5.22 -19.39 -0.84
CA ILE A 35 -3.80 -19.68 -1.02
C ILE A 35 -2.95 -18.58 -0.38
N SER A 36 -1.80 -18.98 0.16
CA SER A 36 -0.77 -18.03 0.58
C SER A 36 0.07 -17.66 -0.62
N LEU A 37 -0.02 -16.40 -1.06
CA LEU A 37 0.80 -15.86 -2.14
C LEU A 37 1.58 -14.64 -1.69
N PHE A 38 2.73 -14.44 -2.36
CA PHE A 38 3.64 -13.32 -2.12
C PHE A 38 3.02 -11.94 -2.44
N CYS A 39 1.88 -11.88 -3.12
CA CYS A 39 1.16 -10.64 -3.41
C CYS A 39 0.34 -10.09 -2.24
N ARG A 40 0.07 -10.88 -1.19
CA ARG A 40 -0.69 -10.42 -0.02
C ARG A 40 0.25 -9.76 1.00
N LYS A 41 -0.02 -8.52 1.37
CA LYS A 41 0.63 -7.82 2.49
C LYS A 41 0.55 -8.72 3.76
N PRO A 42 1.63 -8.89 4.54
CA PRO A 42 2.82 -8.03 4.62
C PRO A 42 3.92 -8.34 3.60
N ASN A 43 3.69 -9.27 2.65
CA ASN A 43 4.66 -9.49 1.59
C ASN A 43 4.65 -8.32 0.59
N PRO A 44 5.83 -7.93 0.05
CA PRO A 44 5.97 -6.79 -0.85
C PRO A 44 5.63 -7.09 -2.32
N GLY A 45 4.99 -8.23 -2.64
CA GLY A 45 4.87 -8.70 -4.02
C GLY A 45 4.20 -7.71 -4.98
N MET A 46 3.17 -6.97 -4.53
CA MET A 46 2.54 -5.93 -5.35
C MET A 46 3.46 -4.73 -5.60
N LEU A 47 4.36 -4.40 -4.67
CA LEU A 47 5.33 -3.32 -4.84
C LEU A 47 6.43 -3.70 -5.83
N PHE A 48 6.90 -4.95 -5.80
CA PHE A 48 7.83 -5.45 -6.82
C PHE A 48 7.18 -5.53 -8.19
N GLN A 49 5.92 -5.92 -8.28
CA GLN A 49 5.18 -5.85 -9.54
C GLN A 49 5.12 -4.41 -10.08
N ALA A 50 4.83 -3.42 -9.21
CA ALA A 50 4.85 -2.02 -9.60
C ALA A 50 6.25 -1.53 -10.03
N CYS A 51 7.30 -1.96 -9.33
CA CYS A 51 8.70 -1.70 -9.68
C CYS A 51 9.02 -2.15 -11.10
N ASP A 52 8.66 -3.39 -11.45
CA ASP A 52 8.95 -3.98 -12.74
C ASP A 52 8.13 -3.33 -13.87
N GLU A 53 6.84 -3.09 -13.64
CA GLU A 53 5.94 -2.54 -14.67
C GLU A 53 6.14 -1.03 -14.94
N LEU A 54 6.49 -0.26 -13.90
CA LEU A 54 6.66 1.19 -13.99
C LEU A 54 8.12 1.63 -14.04
N ASN A 55 9.07 0.70 -13.90
CA ASN A 55 10.51 0.97 -13.85
C ASN A 55 10.87 2.04 -12.79
N ILE A 56 10.35 1.87 -11.58
CA ILE A 56 10.54 2.79 -10.46
C ILE A 56 11.57 2.25 -9.45
N ASN A 57 12.28 3.14 -8.76
CA ASN A 57 13.18 2.76 -7.67
C ASN A 57 12.45 2.80 -6.32
N LEU A 58 12.16 1.63 -5.76
CA LEU A 58 11.43 1.50 -4.49
C LEU A 58 12.15 2.14 -3.30
N SER A 59 13.49 2.14 -3.26
CA SER A 59 14.24 2.78 -2.15
C SER A 59 14.12 4.31 -2.11
N LEU A 60 13.75 4.91 -3.24
CA LEU A 60 13.46 6.33 -3.35
C LEU A 60 11.95 6.63 -3.26
N SER A 61 11.12 5.59 -3.20
CA SER A 61 9.66 5.66 -3.18
C SER A 61 9.11 5.70 -1.75
N TRP A 62 7.87 6.17 -1.64
CA TRP A 62 7.13 6.27 -0.39
C TRP A 62 5.88 5.39 -0.43
N MET A 63 5.59 4.71 0.67
CA MET A 63 4.34 3.98 0.90
C MET A 63 3.60 4.65 2.07
N VAL A 64 2.36 5.09 1.83
CA VAL A 64 1.53 5.85 2.79
C VAL A 64 0.33 4.99 3.18
N GLU A 65 0.26 4.51 4.42
CA GLU A 65 -0.70 3.48 4.85
C GLU A 65 -1.08 3.62 6.35
N ASP A 66 -2.15 2.95 6.78
CA ASP A 66 -2.73 3.07 8.13
C ASP A 66 -2.60 1.80 9.01
N SER A 67 -1.98 0.72 8.51
CA SER A 67 -1.86 -0.54 9.27
C SER A 67 -0.44 -1.12 9.34
N ASP A 68 -0.17 -1.90 10.40
CA ASP A 68 1.11 -2.58 10.65
C ASP A 68 1.51 -3.51 9.51
N ILE A 69 0.54 -4.21 8.92
CA ILE A 69 0.76 -5.15 7.82
C ILE A 69 1.26 -4.41 6.58
N ASP A 70 0.79 -3.18 6.38
CA ASP A 70 1.14 -2.36 5.23
C ASP A 70 2.53 -1.73 5.40
N ILE A 71 2.82 -1.23 6.59
CA ILE A 71 4.16 -0.73 6.93
C ILE A 71 5.21 -1.84 6.77
N GLN A 72 4.89 -3.07 7.17
CA GLN A 72 5.79 -4.21 6.96
C GLN A 72 6.04 -4.50 5.47
N ALA A 73 5.01 -4.43 4.62
CA ALA A 73 5.16 -4.61 3.17
C ALA A 73 6.07 -3.54 2.56
N GLY A 74 5.88 -2.27 2.91
CA GLY A 74 6.72 -1.17 2.44
C GLY A 74 8.18 -1.36 2.84
N ARG A 75 8.45 -1.72 4.09
CA ARG A 75 9.81 -1.99 4.59
C ARG A 75 10.45 -3.19 3.89
N ALA A 76 9.71 -4.27 3.70
CA ALA A 76 10.21 -5.46 3.00
C ALA A 76 10.57 -5.15 1.53
N ALA A 77 9.91 -4.15 0.94
CA ALA A 77 10.21 -3.62 -0.39
C ALA A 77 11.32 -2.56 -0.40
N SER A 78 11.91 -2.23 0.75
CA SER A 78 12.86 -1.12 0.96
C SER A 78 12.30 0.28 0.71
N CYS A 79 10.97 0.45 0.65
CA CYS A 79 10.34 1.76 0.57
C CYS A 79 10.50 2.53 1.88
N LYS A 80 10.48 3.86 1.78
CA LYS A 80 10.20 4.72 2.93
C LYS A 80 8.70 4.59 3.26
N THR A 81 8.35 4.59 4.54
CA THR A 81 6.97 4.37 4.99
C THR A 81 6.44 5.55 5.78
N VAL A 82 5.25 6.02 5.41
CA VAL A 82 4.51 7.08 6.11
C VAL A 82 3.27 6.47 6.74
N PHE A 83 3.12 6.64 8.04
CA PHE A 83 1.94 6.17 8.75
C PHE A 83 0.84 7.24 8.78
N LEU A 84 -0.39 6.83 8.44
CA LEU A 84 -1.61 7.63 8.53
C LEU A 84 -2.16 7.67 9.96
N GLY A 85 -1.36 8.16 10.89
CA GLY A 85 -1.73 8.36 12.30
C GLY A 85 -0.65 9.17 13.03
N GLU A 86 -0.74 9.29 14.36
CA GLU A 86 0.22 10.10 15.11
C GLU A 86 1.64 9.54 15.05
N SER A 87 1.80 8.23 15.22
CA SER A 87 3.09 7.55 15.11
C SER A 87 2.90 6.04 14.95
N HIS A 88 3.89 5.37 14.37
CA HIS A 88 3.95 3.92 14.32
C HIS A 88 5.40 3.47 14.48
N PRO A 89 5.71 2.47 15.34
CA PRO A 89 7.07 2.12 15.72
C PRO A 89 7.95 1.62 14.57
N LEU A 90 7.33 1.11 13.50
CA LEU A 90 8.05 0.62 12.31
C LEU A 90 8.04 1.61 11.14
N ALA A 91 7.27 2.69 11.19
CA ALA A 91 7.19 3.64 10.09
C ALA A 91 8.44 4.53 10.05
N THR A 92 8.82 5.02 8.86
CA THR A 92 9.89 6.03 8.73
C THR A 92 9.48 7.33 9.42
N GLN A 93 8.22 7.74 9.22
CA GLN A 93 7.65 8.96 9.78
C GLN A 93 6.12 8.95 9.70
N ASN A 94 5.45 9.94 10.28
CA ASN A 94 4.02 10.19 10.07
C ASN A 94 3.78 11.21 8.96
N VAL A 95 2.52 11.47 8.61
CA VAL A 95 2.16 12.46 7.56
C VAL A 95 2.69 13.86 7.89
N ALA A 96 2.52 14.32 9.13
CA ALA A 96 2.93 15.67 9.56
C ALA A 96 4.44 15.93 9.42
N GLN A 97 5.25 14.87 9.48
CA GLN A 97 6.70 14.91 9.27
C GLN A 97 7.09 14.76 7.80
N ALA A 98 6.21 14.20 6.96
CA ALA A 98 6.50 13.85 5.58
C ALA A 98 6.21 14.95 4.57
N VAL A 99 5.45 15.98 4.95
CA VAL A 99 4.96 17.01 4.03
C VAL A 99 5.18 18.41 4.60
N ASP A 100 5.37 19.38 3.71
CA ASP A 100 5.50 20.80 4.08
C ASP A 100 4.15 21.43 4.44
N TYR A 101 3.07 20.95 3.81
CA TYR A 101 1.71 21.47 3.99
C TYR A 101 0.71 20.32 4.04
N ILE A 102 -0.22 20.42 4.98
CA ILE A 102 -1.44 19.59 5.02
C ILE A 102 -2.60 20.53 4.71
N PHE A 103 -3.30 20.28 3.60
CA PHE A 103 -4.52 21.02 3.27
C PHE A 103 -5.70 20.38 4.00
N GLU A 104 -6.38 21.15 4.84
CA GLU A 104 -7.68 20.74 5.38
C GLU A 104 -8.77 20.96 4.33
N ARG A 105 -9.73 20.03 4.26
CA ARG A 105 -10.91 20.21 3.41
C ARG A 105 -11.71 21.41 3.91
N SER A 106 -11.83 22.43 3.08
CA SER A 106 -12.78 23.55 3.24
C SER A 106 -14.22 23.10 3.12
#